data_AF-A0A7Y0FPJ6-F1
#
_entry.id   AF-A0A7Y0FPJ6-F1
#
_cell.length_a   1.000
_cell.length_b   1.000
_cell.length_c   1.000
_cell.angle_alpha   90.00
_cell.angle_beta   90.00
_cell.angle_gamma   90.00
#
_symmetry.space_group_name_H-M   'P 1'
#
loop_
_entity.id
_entity.type
_entity.pdbx_description
1 polymer ?
#
loop_
_entity_poly.entity_id
_entity_poly.type
_entity_poly.pdbx_seq_one_letter_code
_entity_poly.pdbx_strand_id
1 'polypeptide(L)'
;MQLTTNLTSDQVDKLVPGPATDLLVAKHLFRLAAYSPHAQPDVPGYIRKTGKRGFVALPRYSVDGVAGLEVLQLLLDKNIDVHIDSSGRTVRLTFLDRGKGGVDGVAAAWEGTLADLPLALCQAALKLPYL
;
A
#
# COMPACT_ATOMS: atom_id res chain seq x y z
N MET A 1 11.32 14.20 -0.39
CA MET A 1 10.33 14.58 -1.43
C MET A 1 9.01 13.98 -0.95
N GLN A 2 8.08 14.79 -0.45
CA GLN A 2 6.84 14.30 0.19
C GLN A 2 5.92 13.65 -0.87
N LEU A 3 5.44 12.44 -0.59
CA LEU A 3 4.34 11.85 -1.37
C LEU A 3 3.04 12.47 -0.86
N THR A 4 2.53 13.48 -1.57
CA THR A 4 1.19 14.01 -1.30
C THR A 4 0.16 13.13 -2.00
N THR A 5 -0.30 12.07 -1.34
CA THR A 5 -1.64 11.56 -1.61
C THR A 5 -2.59 12.68 -1.20
N ASN A 6 -3.42 13.22 -2.10
CA ASN A 6 -4.45 14.22 -1.74
C ASN A 6 -5.59 13.61 -0.88
N LEU A 7 -5.30 12.50 -0.17
CA LEU A 7 -6.23 11.74 0.65
C LEU A 7 -5.94 12.03 2.13
N THR A 8 -6.98 12.28 2.90
CA THR A 8 -6.88 12.34 4.37
C THR A 8 -6.76 10.93 4.96
N SER A 9 -6.26 10.80 6.19
CA SER A 9 -6.19 9.49 6.87
C SER A 9 -7.56 8.80 6.91
N ASP A 10 -8.63 9.55 7.19
CA ASP A 10 -10.01 9.04 7.20
C ASP A 10 -10.48 8.50 5.84
N GLN A 11 -10.01 9.11 4.75
CA GLN A 11 -10.32 8.62 3.40
C GLN A 11 -9.55 7.33 3.10
N VAL A 12 -8.31 7.23 3.58
CA VAL A 12 -7.51 6.00 3.43
C VAL A 12 -8.11 4.84 4.23
N ASP A 13 -8.63 5.11 5.44
CA ASP A 13 -9.30 4.09 6.28
C ASP A 13 -10.59 3.54 5.66
N LYS A 14 -11.25 4.32 4.80
CA LYS A 14 -12.47 3.92 4.09
C LYS A 14 -12.20 3.22 2.76
N LEU A 15 -10.93 2.98 2.41
CA LEU A 15 -10.59 2.22 1.21
C LEU A 15 -11.08 0.77 1.33
N VAL A 16 -11.57 0.24 0.22
CA VAL A 16 -12.09 -1.12 0.08
C VAL A 16 -11.18 -1.89 -0.88
N PRO A 17 -10.97 -3.22 -0.71
CA PRO A 17 -10.15 -3.98 -1.64
C PRO A 17 -10.71 -3.91 -3.06
N GLY A 18 -9.85 -3.66 -4.05
CA GLY A 18 -10.26 -3.62 -5.45
C GLY A 18 -9.43 -2.70 -6.35
N PRO A 19 -9.79 -2.63 -7.65
CA PRO A 19 -9.01 -1.94 -8.67
C PRO A 19 -8.75 -0.46 -8.36
N ALA A 20 -9.69 0.24 -7.75
CA ALA A 20 -9.53 1.65 -7.39
C ALA A 20 -8.40 1.85 -6.36
N THR A 21 -8.36 1.02 -5.32
CA THR A 21 -7.31 1.03 -4.29
C THR A 21 -5.96 0.63 -4.89
N ASP A 22 -5.95 -0.40 -5.75
CA ASP A 22 -4.74 -0.86 -6.43
C ASP A 22 -4.13 0.24 -7.33
N LEU A 23 -4.97 1.05 -7.99
CA LEU A 23 -4.53 2.18 -8.81
C LEU A 23 -3.92 3.29 -7.97
N LEU A 24 -4.53 3.60 -6.82
CA LEU A 24 -3.98 4.58 -5.88
C LEU A 24 -2.59 4.15 -5.41
N VAL A 25 -2.43 2.88 -5.04
CA VAL A 25 -1.14 2.29 -4.66
C VAL A 25 -0.12 2.41 -5.80
N ALA A 26 -0.45 1.97 -7.01
CA ALA A 26 0.47 2.06 -8.14
C ALA A 26 0.91 3.49 -8.46
N LYS A 27 -0.01 4.45 -8.41
CA LYS A 27 0.28 5.86 -8.71
C LYS A 27 1.08 6.53 -7.62
N HIS A 28 0.70 6.35 -6.36
CA HIS A 28 1.28 7.10 -5.25
C HIS A 28 2.50 6.41 -4.66
N LEU A 29 2.44 5.10 -4.42
CA LEU A 29 3.55 4.38 -3.80
C LEU A 29 4.64 4.03 -4.81
N PHE A 30 4.26 3.54 -5.98
CA PHE A 30 5.22 3.08 -7.00
C PHE A 30 5.49 4.10 -8.12
N ARG A 31 4.80 5.24 -8.13
CA ARG A 31 4.94 6.31 -9.14
C ARG A 31 4.79 5.81 -10.58
N LEU A 32 3.94 4.81 -10.78
CA LEU A 32 3.69 4.21 -12.08
C LEU A 32 2.57 4.97 -12.80
N ALA A 33 2.72 5.12 -14.12
CA ALA A 33 1.62 5.57 -14.96
C ALA A 33 0.57 4.46 -15.03
N ALA A 34 -0.50 4.62 -14.26
CA ALA A 34 -1.60 3.67 -14.17
C ALA A 34 -2.88 4.23 -14.79
N TYR A 35 -3.62 3.37 -15.48
CA TYR A 35 -4.87 3.65 -16.15
C TYR A 35 -5.90 2.58 -15.80
N SER A 36 -7.15 2.98 -15.61
CA SER A 36 -8.27 2.05 -15.55
C SER A 36 -9.34 2.45 -16.56
N PRO A 37 -9.91 1.50 -17.31
CA PRO A 37 -10.97 1.80 -18.24
C PRO A 37 -12.23 2.27 -17.50
N HIS A 38 -12.68 3.49 -17.79
CA HIS A 38 -13.93 4.03 -17.23
C HIS A 38 -15.16 3.16 -17.51
N ALA A 39 -15.15 2.40 -18.62
CA ALA A 39 -16.26 1.55 -19.04
C ALA A 39 -16.34 0.21 -18.30
N GLN A 40 -15.31 -0.19 -17.54
CA GLN A 40 -15.24 -1.50 -16.88
C GLN A 40 -14.57 -1.39 -15.50
N PRO A 41 -15.33 -1.01 -14.45
CA PRO A 41 -14.79 -0.76 -13.12
C PRO A 41 -14.22 -2.01 -12.43
N ASP A 42 -14.63 -3.20 -12.88
CA ASP A 42 -14.25 -4.48 -12.27
C ASP A 42 -12.86 -4.96 -12.73
N VAL A 43 -12.35 -4.38 -13.82
CA VAL A 43 -11.05 -4.75 -14.38
C VAL A 43 -9.95 -4.16 -13.49
N PRO A 44 -8.89 -4.93 -13.16
CA PRO A 44 -7.77 -4.46 -12.33
C PRO A 44 -7.17 -3.13 -12.79
N GLY A 45 -7.31 -2.76 -14.06
CA GLY A 45 -6.60 -1.65 -14.66
C GLY A 45 -5.23 -2.09 -15.18
N TYR A 46 -4.46 -1.12 -15.65
CA TYR A 46 -3.18 -1.36 -16.30
C TYR A 46 -2.14 -0.35 -15.86
N ILE A 47 -0.88 -0.76 -15.84
CA ILE A 47 0.28 0.08 -15.54
C ILE A 47 1.27 0.07 -16.69
N ARG A 48 2.00 1.17 -16.87
CA ARG A 48 3.15 1.25 -17.76
C ARG A 48 4.41 1.11 -16.91
N LYS A 49 5.06 -0.06 -16.97
CA LYS A 49 6.36 -0.28 -16.30
C LYS A 49 7.48 0.42 -17.07
N THR A 50 8.40 1.06 -16.34
CA THR A 50 9.59 1.71 -16.91
C THR A 50 10.38 0.71 -17.78
N GLY A 51 10.76 1.13 -18.98
CA GLY A 51 11.51 0.29 -19.91
C GLY A 51 10.70 -0.74 -20.71
N LYS A 52 9.39 -0.91 -20.45
CA LYS A 52 8.52 -1.76 -21.29
C LYS A 52 7.72 -0.94 -22.30
N ARG A 53 7.63 -1.45 -23.54
CA ARG A 53 6.67 -0.94 -24.53
C ARG A 53 5.30 -1.55 -24.23
N GLY A 54 4.34 -0.70 -23.88
CA GLY A 54 2.94 -1.09 -23.64
C GLY A 54 2.50 -1.06 -22.18
N PHE A 55 1.22 -1.36 -22.00
CA PHE A 55 0.56 -1.48 -20.70
C PHE A 55 0.52 -2.94 -20.27
N VAL A 56 0.75 -3.20 -18.99
CA VAL A 56 0.60 -4.53 -18.36
C VAL A 56 -0.49 -4.47 -17.31
N ALA A 57 -1.07 -5.62 -16.97
CA ALA A 57 -2.11 -5.68 -15.94
C ALA A 57 -1.59 -5.08 -14.61
N LEU A 58 -2.46 -4.32 -13.95
CA LEU A 58 -2.19 -3.77 -12.62
C LEU A 58 -2.17 -4.92 -11.59
N PRO A 59 -1.10 -5.05 -10.79
CA PRO A 59 -1.09 -5.98 -9.66
C PRO A 59 -2.19 -5.64 -8.65
N ARG A 60 -2.81 -6.67 -8.06
CA ARG A 60 -3.92 -6.52 -7.11
C ARG A 60 -3.40 -6.32 -5.68
N TYR A 61 -2.68 -5.23 -5.43
CA TYR A 61 -2.01 -4.96 -4.15
C TYR A 61 -2.90 -5.09 -2.91
N SER A 62 -4.18 -4.72 -3.01
CA SER A 62 -5.15 -4.73 -1.93
C SER A 62 -5.83 -6.09 -1.67
N VAL A 63 -5.60 -7.09 -2.54
CA VAL A 63 -6.29 -8.40 -2.48
C VAL A 63 -5.31 -9.57 -2.54
N ASP A 64 -4.35 -9.51 -3.46
CA ASP A 64 -3.37 -10.56 -3.65
C ASP A 64 -2.24 -10.41 -2.64
N GLY A 65 -2.05 -11.44 -1.81
CA GLY A 65 -0.98 -11.48 -0.82
C GLY A 65 0.40 -11.31 -1.44
N VAL A 66 0.64 -11.86 -2.64
CA VAL A 66 1.95 -11.74 -3.31
C VAL A 66 2.22 -10.30 -3.75
N ALA A 67 1.24 -9.65 -4.38
CA ALA A 67 1.34 -8.22 -4.70
C ALA A 67 1.46 -7.35 -3.43
N GLY A 68 0.76 -7.70 -2.35
CA GLY A 68 0.87 -7.04 -1.04
C GLY A 68 2.29 -7.10 -0.45
N LEU A 69 3.05 -8.17 -0.71
CA LEU A 69 4.46 -8.26 -0.30
C LEU A 69 5.34 -7.23 -1.01
N GLU A 70 5.00 -6.78 -2.23
CA GLU A 70 5.73 -5.69 -2.88
C GLU A 70 5.58 -4.36 -2.11
N VAL A 71 4.40 -4.13 -1.51
CA VAL A 71 4.16 -2.95 -0.64
C VAL A 71 4.94 -3.08 0.67
N LEU A 72 4.97 -4.29 1.26
CA LEU A 72 5.78 -4.55 2.44
C LEU A 72 7.27 -4.30 2.16
N GLN A 73 7.79 -4.79 1.03
CA GLN A 73 9.18 -4.55 0.64
C GLN A 73 9.47 -3.05 0.48
N LEU A 74 8.56 -2.30 -0.14
CA LEU A 74 8.68 -0.85 -0.27
C LEU A 74 8.78 -0.14 1.10
N LEU A 75 7.97 -0.57 2.07
CA LEU A 75 8.02 -0.03 3.44
C LEU A 75 9.38 -0.30 4.09
N LEU A 76 9.87 -1.54 3.97
CA LEU A 76 11.19 -1.94 4.50
C LEU A 76 12.34 -1.16 3.84
N ASP A 77 12.31 -0.98 2.52
CA ASP A 77 13.30 -0.19 1.76
C ASP A 77 13.34 1.28 2.20
N LYS A 78 12.27 1.74 2.87
CA LYS A 78 12.09 3.10 3.36
C LYS A 78 12.37 3.22 4.87
N ASN A 79 13.01 2.21 5.45
CA ASN A 79 13.35 2.11 6.87
C ASN A 79 12.13 2.11 7.81
N ILE A 80 10.97 1.69 7.32
CA ILE A 80 9.79 1.48 8.16
C ILE A 80 9.85 0.04 8.66
N ASP A 81 10.02 -0.12 9.96
CA ASP A 81 10.01 -1.44 10.59
C ASP A 81 8.57 -1.93 10.71
N VAL A 82 8.31 -3.17 10.32
CA VAL A 82 6.96 -3.76 10.33
C VAL A 82 6.95 -4.94 11.28
N HIS A 83 6.38 -4.75 12.45
CA HIS A 83 6.18 -5.84 13.40
C HIS A 83 4.85 -6.52 13.16
N ILE A 84 4.88 -7.85 12.97
CA ILE A 84 3.71 -8.68 12.75
C ILE A 84 3.53 -9.58 13.97
N ASP A 85 2.51 -9.31 14.78
CA ASP A 85 2.08 -10.22 15.84
C ASP A 85 0.87 -11.02 15.36
N SER A 86 1.03 -12.33 15.26
CA SER A 86 -0.03 -13.26 14.88
C SER A 86 -0.47 -14.06 16.11
N SER A 87 -1.57 -13.65 16.73
CA SER A 87 -2.19 -14.40 17.82
C SER A 87 -3.66 -14.65 17.49
N GLY A 88 -4.10 -15.91 17.57
CA GLY A 88 -5.53 -16.27 17.50
C GLY A 88 -6.29 -15.76 16.27
N ARG A 89 -5.70 -15.82 15.06
CA ARG A 89 -6.23 -15.31 13.77
C ARG A 89 -6.20 -13.79 13.59
N THR A 90 -5.78 -13.06 14.60
CA THR A 90 -5.57 -11.62 14.53
C THR A 90 -4.13 -11.33 14.15
N VAL A 91 -3.95 -10.38 13.23
CA VAL A 91 -2.66 -9.84 12.82
C VAL A 91 -2.60 -8.40 13.28
N ARG A 92 -1.58 -8.06 14.07
CA ARG A 92 -1.26 -6.66 14.38
C ARG A 92 -0.05 -6.22 13.59
N LEU A 93 -0.16 -5.08 12.93
CA LEU A 93 0.93 -4.41 12.25
C LEU A 93 1.30 -3.14 13.02
N THR A 94 2.56 -3.02 13.40
CA THR A 94 3.12 -1.77 13.90
C THR A 94 4.17 -1.28 12.93
N PHE A 95 4.00 -0.06 12.43
CA PHE A 95 4.93 0.61 11.53
C PHE A 95 5.75 1.60 12.35
N LEU A 96 7.04 1.32 12.52
CA LEU A 96 7.95 2.19 13.25
C LEU A 96 8.77 2.99 12.24
N ASP A 97 8.66 4.32 12.28
CA ASP A 97 9.54 5.20 11.52
C ASP A 97 10.82 5.41 12.33
N ARG A 98 11.92 4.81 11.87
CA ARG A 98 13.25 5.09 12.40
C ARG A 98 13.71 6.42 11.83
N GLY A 99 13.21 7.51 12.40
CA GLY A 99 13.61 8.86 12.02
C GLY A 99 15.14 9.03 12.03
N LYS A 100 15.66 10.01 11.27
CA LYS A 100 17.09 10.37 11.30
C LYS A 100 17.47 10.90 12.69
N GLY A 101 17.87 10.01 13.60
CA GLY A 101 18.20 10.34 14.98
C GLY A 101 17.97 9.25 16.03
N GLY A 102 17.39 8.10 15.65
CA GLY A 102 17.28 6.94 16.56
C GLY A 102 16.18 7.04 17.62
N VAL A 103 15.17 7.89 17.41
CA VAL A 103 13.95 7.89 18.22
C VAL A 103 12.88 7.12 17.45
N ASP A 104 12.55 5.92 17.91
CA ASP A 104 11.52 5.09 17.29
C ASP A 104 10.14 5.70 17.61
N GLY A 105 9.41 6.10 16.56
CA GLY A 105 8.02 6.56 16.67
C GLY A 105 7.07 5.57 15.98
N VAL A 106 5.92 5.29 16.61
CA VAL A 106 4.85 4.54 15.93
C VAL A 106 4.22 5.45 14.89
N ALA A 107 4.51 5.18 13.62
CA ALA A 107 4.01 5.94 12.48
C ALA A 107 2.59 5.50 12.09
N ALA A 108 2.27 4.21 12.27
CA ALA A 108 0.93 3.67 12.13
C ALA A 108 0.81 2.34 12.90
N ALA A 109 -0.42 1.99 13.29
CA ALA A 109 -0.74 0.69 13.84
C ALA A 109 -2.06 0.18 13.24
N TRP A 110 -2.16 -1.13 13.07
CA TRP A 110 -3.36 -1.80 12.55
C TRP A 110 -3.56 -3.15 13.23
N GLU A 111 -4.82 -3.56 13.39
CA GLU A 111 -5.22 -4.87 13.91
C GLU A 111 -6.39 -5.40 13.08
N GLY A 112 -6.33 -6.65 12.64
CA GLY A 112 -7.41 -7.28 11.90
C GLY A 112 -7.10 -8.73 11.53
N THR A 113 -7.79 -9.28 10.52
CA THR A 113 -7.59 -10.69 10.13
C THR A 113 -6.51 -10.83 9.07
N LEU A 114 -5.89 -12.02 8.96
CA LEU A 114 -4.88 -12.28 7.93
C LEU A 114 -5.39 -12.05 6.50
N ALA A 115 -6.70 -12.23 6.26
CA ALA A 115 -7.30 -12.01 4.94
C ALA A 115 -7.29 -10.53 4.53
N ASP A 116 -7.29 -9.62 5.50
CA ASP A 116 -7.32 -8.17 5.29
C ASP A 116 -5.91 -7.56 5.22
N LEU A 117 -4.88 -8.38 5.46
CA LEU A 117 -3.48 -7.94 5.51
C LEU A 117 -3.03 -7.17 4.25
N PRO A 118 -3.35 -7.59 3.00
CA PRO A 118 -2.94 -6.83 1.82
C PRO A 118 -3.53 -5.41 1.78
N LEU A 119 -4.82 -5.27 2.11
CA LEU A 119 -5.47 -3.95 2.21
C LEU A 119 -4.82 -3.11 3.31
N ALA A 120 -4.60 -3.71 4.48
CA ALA A 120 -4.00 -3.02 5.62
C ALA A 120 -2.61 -2.47 5.33
N LEU A 121 -1.76 -3.25 4.65
CA LEU A 121 -0.45 -2.81 4.18
C LEU A 121 -0.56 -1.62 3.21
N CYS A 122 -1.51 -1.66 2.27
CA CYS A 122 -1.76 -0.56 1.34
C CYS A 122 -2.21 0.70 2.07
N GLN A 123 -3.16 0.59 3.01
CA GLN A 123 -3.67 1.71 3.78
C GLN A 123 -2.58 2.33 4.66
N ALA A 124 -1.82 1.50 5.37
CA ALA A 124 -0.70 1.97 6.18
C ALA A 124 0.32 2.72 5.33
N ALA A 125 0.73 2.14 4.20
CA ALA A 125 1.68 2.79 3.29
C ALA A 125 1.14 4.13 2.76
N LEU A 126 -0.13 4.21 2.35
CA LEU A 126 -0.72 5.46 1.86
C LEU A 126 -0.82 6.55 2.94
N LYS A 127 -0.83 6.21 4.24
CA LYS A 127 -0.84 7.18 5.33
C LYS A 127 0.54 7.76 5.65
N LEU A 128 1.62 7.12 5.21
CA LEU A 128 2.97 7.54 5.55
C LEU A 128 3.43 8.69 4.63
N PRO A 129 3.63 9.90 5.15
CA PRO A 129 3.89 11.09 4.34
C PRO A 129 5.29 11.12 3.68
N TYR A 130 6.19 10.23 4.10
CA TYR A 130 7.61 10.25 3.74
C TYR A 130 8.06 9.13 2.79
N LEU A 131 7.13 8.34 2.24
CA LEU A 131 7.46 7.31 1.26
C LEU A 131 8.00 7.89 -0.06
#